data_AF-A0A967AJD9-F1
#
_entry.id   AF-A0A967AJD9-F1
#
_cell.length_a   1.000
_cell.length_b   1.000
_cell.length_c   1.000
_cell.angle_alpha   90.00
_cell.angle_beta   90.00
_cell.angle_gamma   90.00
#
_symmetry.space_group_name_H-M   'P 1'
#
loop_
_entity.id
_entity.type
_entity.pdbx_description
1 polymer ?
#
loop_
_entity_poly.entity_id
_entity_poly.type
_entity_poly.pdbx_seq_one_letter_code
_entity_poly.pdbx_strand_id
1 'polypeptide(L)'
;MPLSKPALERYLQARFGSMAKLLSYGVIGKESSKGEQKRYGYGTPVKLTFKVGTRIQSAVLETMKPGPFGHEHMADRAQAMLWDYDSYGRLPRHVKALDVGAFDAKQRLFSLAEAREFFVLNQWTEGTSYHTDLDRLGKGGSLQALDRQRAVTLARYLARIHAKKRRDADLYKRRLRELIGHGECIMGLTDSYPERCGFITHDLLRTVEDACNRWRWRLRDKTNRLSQVHGDFHPYNVLFRTGADFAVLDRSRGEWGEPADDVTAMTINYLLSSLISWGKLKGPFEVLFRLFWDTYIDVSGDKEVSETAAPFFAFRGLVVASPLWYPKLSMDIRRSLFRFIENVLDSPRFEPTRVNEYCGR
;
A
#
# COMPACT_ATOMS: atom_id res chain seq x y z
N MET A 1 -0.33 5.44 -26.52
CA MET A 1 -1.37 4.73 -27.31
C MET A 1 -1.72 5.60 -28.51
N PRO A 2 -1.92 5.02 -29.71
CA PRO A 2 -2.27 5.81 -30.89
C PRO A 2 -3.73 6.29 -30.78
N LEU A 3 -3.97 7.58 -31.03
CA LEU A 3 -5.32 8.14 -31.12
C LEU A 3 -5.84 8.00 -32.54
N SER A 4 -7.11 7.59 -32.69
CA SER A 4 -7.77 7.53 -34.00
C SER A 4 -8.75 8.68 -34.18
N LYS A 5 -8.84 9.22 -35.40
CA LYS A 5 -9.80 10.27 -35.76
C LYS A 5 -11.25 9.91 -35.38
N PRO A 6 -11.78 8.70 -35.69
CA PRO A 6 -13.14 8.35 -35.32
C PRO A 6 -13.39 8.30 -33.81
N ALA A 7 -12.38 7.90 -33.01
CA ALA A 7 -12.51 7.91 -31.56
C ALA A 7 -12.56 9.33 -30.99
N LEU A 8 -11.71 10.23 -31.50
CA LEU A 8 -11.69 11.64 -31.11
C LEU A 8 -12.99 12.36 -31.51
N GLU A 9 -13.52 12.11 -32.70
CA GLU A 9 -14.78 12.70 -33.15
C GLU A 9 -15.95 12.28 -32.26
N ARG A 10 -16.10 10.97 -31.98
CA ARG A 10 -17.15 10.47 -31.08
C ARG A 10 -17.04 11.07 -29.67
N TYR A 11 -15.82 11.16 -29.14
CA TYR A 11 -15.59 11.76 -27.83
C TYR A 11 -16.00 13.25 -27.80
N LEU A 12 -15.57 14.03 -28.80
CA LEU A 12 -15.95 15.43 -28.90
C LEU A 12 -17.46 15.60 -29.03
N GLN A 13 -18.14 14.72 -29.77
CA GLN A 13 -19.59 14.73 -29.89
C GLN A 13 -20.29 14.40 -28.57
N ALA A 14 -19.80 13.41 -27.83
CA ALA A 14 -20.33 13.07 -26.52
C ALA A 14 -20.16 14.23 -25.51
N ARG A 15 -19.00 14.90 -25.53
CA ARG A 15 -18.67 15.95 -24.54
C ARG A 15 -19.21 17.33 -24.89
N PHE A 16 -19.19 17.71 -26.17
CA PHE A 16 -19.54 19.07 -26.64
C PHE A 16 -20.82 19.11 -27.49
N GLY A 17 -21.54 18.00 -27.59
CA GLY A 17 -22.79 17.86 -28.33
C GLY A 17 -22.60 17.26 -29.73
N SER A 18 -23.66 16.62 -30.25
CA SER A 18 -23.65 15.84 -31.51
C SER A 18 -23.15 16.59 -32.75
N MET A 19 -23.23 17.92 -32.75
CA MET A 19 -22.76 18.79 -33.83
C MET A 19 -21.25 19.08 -33.77
N ALA A 20 -20.53 18.57 -32.76
CA ALA A 20 -19.09 18.75 -32.68
C ALA A 20 -18.37 18.01 -33.82
N LYS A 21 -17.47 18.70 -34.52
CA LYS A 21 -16.70 18.15 -35.64
C LYS A 21 -15.21 18.39 -35.45
N LEU A 22 -14.42 17.32 -35.45
CA LEU A 22 -12.96 17.42 -35.44
C LEU A 22 -12.47 18.00 -36.78
N LEU A 23 -11.65 19.04 -36.73
CA LEU A 23 -11.03 19.66 -37.89
C LEU A 23 -9.60 19.15 -38.09
N SER A 24 -8.81 19.10 -37.01
CA SER A 24 -7.44 18.60 -37.03
C SER A 24 -6.98 18.12 -35.65
N TYR A 25 -5.97 17.25 -35.64
CA TYR A 25 -5.27 16.84 -34.42
C TYR A 25 -3.79 16.58 -34.70
N GLY A 26 -2.92 16.82 -33.72
CA GLY A 26 -1.48 16.59 -33.87
C GLY A 26 -0.70 16.72 -32.56
N VAL A 27 0.41 15.99 -32.46
CA VAL A 27 1.32 16.09 -31.31
C VAL A 27 1.99 17.46 -31.28
N ILE A 28 2.01 18.10 -30.11
CA ILE A 28 2.68 19.38 -29.87
C ILE A 28 3.85 19.21 -28.88
N GLY A 29 4.71 20.23 -28.74
CA GLY A 29 5.78 20.24 -27.73
C GLY A 29 6.99 19.34 -28.05
N LYS A 30 7.20 18.95 -29.31
CA LYS A 30 8.40 18.18 -29.72
C LYS A 30 9.71 18.97 -29.64
N GLU A 31 9.66 20.29 -29.56
CA GLU A 31 10.85 21.15 -29.49
C GLU A 31 11.46 21.18 -28.08
N SER A 32 10.63 21.15 -27.03
CA SER A 32 11.11 21.15 -25.63
C SER A 32 11.73 19.83 -25.19
N SER A 33 11.44 18.73 -25.88
CA SER A 33 12.07 17.41 -25.65
C SER A 33 13.41 17.24 -26.37
N LYS A 34 13.80 18.22 -27.21
CA LYS A 34 15.10 18.29 -27.89
C LYS A 34 16.10 19.25 -27.22
N GLY A 35 15.70 19.94 -26.15
CA GLY A 35 16.58 20.85 -25.42
C GLY A 35 17.71 20.13 -24.70
N GLU A 36 18.92 20.72 -24.69
CA GLU A 36 20.10 20.11 -24.06
C GLU A 36 19.95 19.90 -22.54
N GLN A 37 19.16 20.75 -21.87
CA GLN A 37 19.05 20.79 -20.41
C GLN A 37 17.89 19.98 -19.80
N LYS A 38 16.77 19.77 -20.52
CA LYS A 38 15.60 19.03 -19.99
C LYS A 38 15.08 18.03 -21.01
N ARG A 39 15.34 16.74 -20.75
CA ARG A 39 14.97 15.63 -21.65
C ARG A 39 13.83 14.74 -21.15
N TYR A 40 13.40 14.91 -19.90
CA TYR A 40 12.36 14.08 -19.28
C TYR A 40 11.00 14.78 -19.25
N GLY A 41 9.94 14.07 -19.67
CA GLY A 41 8.56 14.54 -19.67
C GLY A 41 7.57 13.38 -19.50
N TYR A 42 6.47 13.64 -18.80
CA TYR A 42 5.52 12.62 -18.37
C TYR A 42 4.53 12.16 -19.44
N GLY A 43 4.40 12.90 -20.56
CA GLY A 43 3.35 12.69 -21.53
C GLY A 43 3.67 13.19 -22.93
N THR A 44 2.76 12.95 -23.86
CA THR A 44 2.83 13.48 -25.23
C THR A 44 1.53 14.23 -25.52
N PRO A 45 1.52 15.56 -25.39
CA PRO A 45 0.31 16.35 -25.58
C PRO A 45 -0.13 16.37 -27.05
N VAL A 46 -1.42 16.25 -27.28
CA VAL A 46 -2.05 16.27 -28.61
C VAL A 46 -3.02 17.43 -28.68
N LYS A 47 -2.75 18.40 -29.54
CA LYS A 47 -3.69 19.48 -29.82
C LYS A 47 -4.83 18.95 -30.68
N LEU A 48 -6.06 19.26 -30.29
CA LEU A 48 -7.28 19.03 -31.05
C LEU A 48 -7.85 20.39 -31.45
N THR A 49 -8.20 20.57 -32.72
CA THR A 49 -8.98 21.72 -33.18
C THR A 49 -10.30 21.23 -33.73
N PHE A 50 -11.41 21.78 -33.23
CA PHE A 50 -12.75 21.28 -33.52
C PHE A 50 -13.77 22.42 -33.54
N LYS A 51 -14.89 22.18 -34.21
CA LYS A 51 -16.00 23.12 -34.35
C LYS A 51 -17.19 22.65 -33.53
N VAL A 52 -17.84 23.56 -32.81
CA VAL A 52 -19.13 23.35 -32.14
C VAL A 52 -20.08 24.46 -32.60
N GLY A 53 -21.10 24.10 -33.38
CA GLY A 53 -21.95 25.08 -34.06
C GLY A 53 -21.14 25.93 -35.04
N THR A 54 -21.05 27.24 -34.80
CA THR A 54 -20.23 28.19 -35.57
C THR A 54 -18.85 28.43 -34.95
N ARG A 55 -18.64 28.06 -33.68
CA ARG A 55 -17.41 28.37 -32.94
C ARG A 55 -16.32 27.32 -33.22
N ILE A 56 -15.14 27.78 -33.61
CA ILE A 56 -13.94 26.95 -33.66
C ILE A 56 -13.18 27.13 -32.34
N GLN A 57 -12.79 26.02 -31.73
CA GLN A 57 -11.99 26.02 -30.51
C GLN A 57 -10.89 24.96 -30.58
N SER A 58 -9.89 25.11 -29.71
CA SER A 58 -8.79 24.15 -29.58
C SER A 58 -8.68 23.69 -28.13
N ALA A 59 -8.31 22.42 -27.96
CA ALA A 59 -8.02 21.81 -26.68
C ALA A 59 -6.72 21.00 -26.78
N VAL A 60 -6.11 20.70 -25.64
CA VAL A 60 -4.98 19.76 -25.56
C VAL A 60 -5.46 18.52 -24.83
N LEU A 61 -5.29 17.36 -25.47
CA LEU A 61 -5.47 16.06 -24.86
C LEU A 61 -4.11 15.57 -24.37
N GLU A 62 -3.99 15.34 -23.07
CA GLU A 62 -2.76 14.86 -22.44
C GLU A 62 -2.96 13.45 -21.89
N THR A 63 -1.88 12.67 -21.90
CA THR A 63 -1.83 11.36 -21.26
C THR A 63 -0.52 11.24 -20.51
N MET A 64 -0.54 10.53 -19.39
CA MET A 64 0.64 10.27 -18.59
C MET A 64 1.18 8.87 -18.89
N LYS A 65 2.49 8.76 -19.11
CA LYS A 65 3.20 7.49 -19.29
C LYS A 65 3.55 6.90 -17.93
N PRO A 66 3.60 5.55 -17.81
CA PRO A 66 4.19 4.92 -16.65
C PRO A 66 5.63 5.40 -16.40
N GLY A 67 5.98 5.62 -15.14
CA GLY A 67 7.32 6.07 -14.74
C GLY A 67 7.57 5.97 -13.23
N PRO A 68 8.84 6.06 -12.80
CA PRO A 68 9.30 5.70 -11.44
C PRO A 68 9.00 6.75 -10.36
N PHE A 69 8.26 7.80 -10.73
CA PHE A 69 7.98 8.99 -9.91
C PHE A 69 6.57 8.97 -9.32
N GLY A 70 5.99 7.78 -9.10
CA GLY A 70 4.61 7.64 -8.65
C GLY A 70 3.62 7.67 -9.81
N HIS A 71 3.99 7.09 -10.96
CA HIS A 71 3.13 6.97 -12.14
C HIS A 71 3.06 5.52 -12.65
N GLU A 72 3.57 4.56 -11.89
CA GLU A 72 3.75 3.16 -12.31
C GLU A 72 2.38 2.49 -12.59
N HIS A 73 1.40 2.69 -11.72
CA HIS A 73 0.04 2.14 -11.84
C HIS A 73 -0.92 3.10 -12.54
N MET A 74 -1.98 2.53 -13.11
CA MET A 74 -3.05 3.33 -13.72
C MET A 74 -3.74 4.23 -12.69
N ALA A 75 -3.90 3.75 -11.45
CA ALA A 75 -4.51 4.51 -10.36
C ALA A 75 -3.73 5.80 -10.06
N ASP A 76 -2.39 5.77 -10.02
CA ASP A 76 -1.60 6.97 -9.75
C ASP A 76 -1.76 8.03 -10.85
N ARG A 77 -1.79 7.57 -12.10
CA ARG A 77 -2.00 8.45 -13.25
C ARG A 77 -3.43 9.00 -13.26
N ALA A 78 -4.42 8.20 -12.88
CA ALA A 78 -5.80 8.65 -12.74
C ALA A 78 -5.92 9.70 -11.62
N GLN A 79 -5.28 9.48 -10.47
CA GLN A 79 -5.23 10.45 -9.37
C GLN A 79 -4.67 11.81 -9.85
N ALA A 80 -3.54 11.80 -10.57
CA ALA A 80 -2.96 13.02 -11.12
C ALA A 80 -3.92 13.75 -12.07
N MET A 81 -4.52 13.03 -13.03
CA MET A 81 -5.45 13.63 -14.00
C MET A 81 -6.73 14.17 -13.35
N LEU A 82 -7.25 13.48 -12.33
CA LEU A 82 -8.42 13.93 -11.57
C LEU A 82 -8.11 15.19 -10.77
N TRP A 83 -6.92 15.25 -10.15
CA TRP A 83 -6.46 16.42 -9.42
C TRP A 83 -6.21 17.62 -10.33
N ASP A 84 -5.62 17.39 -11.51
CA ASP A 84 -5.44 18.41 -12.54
C ASP A 84 -6.80 19.00 -12.94
N TYR A 85 -7.79 18.14 -13.21
CA TYR A 85 -9.14 18.57 -13.59
C TYR A 85 -9.82 19.43 -12.53
N ASP A 86 -9.74 19.01 -11.26
CA ASP A 86 -10.36 19.71 -10.15
C ASP A 86 -9.65 21.02 -9.77
N SER A 87 -8.32 21.10 -9.91
CA SER A 87 -7.52 22.24 -9.43
C SER A 87 -7.27 23.32 -10.48
N TYR A 88 -7.10 22.96 -11.76
CA TYR A 88 -6.65 23.89 -12.82
C TYR A 88 -7.54 25.12 -12.96
N GLY A 89 -8.86 24.94 -12.85
CA GLY A 89 -9.82 26.04 -12.99
C GLY A 89 -9.84 27.03 -11.82
N ARG A 90 -9.24 26.67 -10.68
CA ARG A 90 -9.26 27.46 -9.43
C ARG A 90 -8.08 28.44 -9.32
N LEU A 91 -6.99 28.20 -10.05
CA LEU A 91 -5.82 29.07 -10.04
C LEU A 91 -5.96 30.21 -11.07
N PRO A 92 -5.93 31.51 -10.67
CA PRO A 92 -5.99 32.61 -11.62
C PRO A 92 -4.89 32.52 -12.68
N ARG A 93 -5.24 32.83 -13.94
CA ARG A 93 -4.36 32.74 -15.12
C ARG A 93 -3.88 31.34 -15.50
N HIS A 94 -4.37 30.29 -14.85
CA HIS A 94 -4.18 28.92 -15.31
C HIS A 94 -5.23 28.56 -16.39
N VAL A 95 -4.85 27.70 -17.34
CA VAL A 95 -5.81 27.16 -18.32
C VAL A 95 -6.82 26.27 -17.60
N LYS A 96 -8.09 26.30 -18.02
CA LYS A 96 -9.12 25.41 -17.44
C LYS A 96 -9.00 24.02 -18.05
N ALA A 97 -9.10 22.99 -17.21
CA ALA A 97 -9.33 21.63 -17.69
C ALA A 97 -10.78 21.54 -18.21
N LEU A 98 -10.95 21.12 -19.47
CA LEU A 98 -12.27 21.07 -20.12
C LEU A 98 -13.02 19.77 -19.84
N ASP A 99 -12.29 18.71 -19.51
CA ASP A 99 -12.80 17.38 -19.21
C ASP A 99 -11.70 16.53 -18.54
N VAL A 100 -12.08 15.42 -17.95
CA VAL A 100 -11.19 14.33 -17.50
C VAL A 100 -11.85 13.01 -17.88
N GLY A 101 -11.06 12.01 -18.25
CA GLY A 101 -11.62 10.77 -18.79
C GLY A 101 -10.64 9.62 -18.83
N ALA A 102 -11.14 8.49 -19.32
CA ALA A 102 -10.37 7.27 -19.48
C ALA A 102 -10.56 6.65 -20.87
N PHE A 103 -9.72 5.66 -21.16
CA PHE A 103 -9.83 4.84 -22.37
C PHE A 103 -10.40 3.49 -22.00
N ASP A 104 -11.36 3.00 -22.79
CA ASP A 104 -11.82 1.61 -22.68
C ASP A 104 -10.87 0.64 -23.40
N ALA A 105 -11.16 -0.67 -23.32
CA ALA A 105 -10.37 -1.72 -23.96
C ALA A 105 -10.30 -1.60 -25.50
N LYS A 106 -11.21 -0.85 -26.12
CA LYS A 106 -11.26 -0.55 -27.57
C LYS A 106 -10.65 0.82 -27.90
N GLN A 107 -9.94 1.43 -26.95
CA GLN A 107 -9.32 2.77 -27.07
C GLN A 107 -10.33 3.89 -27.33
N ARG A 108 -11.60 3.71 -26.95
CA ARG A 108 -12.60 4.79 -26.99
C ARG A 108 -12.46 5.61 -25.72
N LEU A 109 -12.51 6.94 -25.89
CA LEU A 109 -12.48 7.88 -24.78
C LEU A 109 -13.89 8.07 -24.21
N PHE A 110 -13.99 8.14 -22.89
CA PHE A 110 -15.21 8.52 -22.20
C PHE A 110 -14.89 9.46 -21.04
N SER A 111 -15.81 10.37 -20.76
CA SER A 111 -15.67 11.38 -19.71
C SER A 111 -15.96 10.78 -18.33
N LEU A 112 -15.25 11.31 -17.33
CA LEU A 112 -15.44 11.09 -15.90
C LEU A 112 -15.78 12.42 -15.18
N ALA A 113 -16.00 13.52 -15.90
CA ALA A 113 -16.19 14.85 -15.32
C ALA A 113 -17.43 15.00 -14.42
N GLU A 114 -18.43 14.15 -14.63
CA GLU A 114 -19.66 14.11 -13.82
C GLU A 114 -19.50 13.25 -12.56
N ALA A 115 -18.43 12.45 -12.46
CA ALA A 115 -18.15 11.67 -11.28
C ALA A 115 -17.92 12.62 -10.07
N ARG A 116 -18.51 12.27 -8.94
CA ARG A 116 -18.34 12.97 -7.66
C ARG A 116 -17.61 12.12 -6.62
N GLU A 117 -17.80 10.81 -6.69
CA GLU A 117 -17.13 9.85 -5.83
C GLU A 117 -16.98 8.52 -6.60
N PHE A 118 -15.92 7.77 -6.28
CA PHE A 118 -15.68 6.43 -6.79
C PHE A 118 -16.12 5.39 -5.76
N PHE A 119 -16.65 4.27 -6.23
CA PHE A 119 -16.99 3.13 -5.39
C PHE A 119 -16.38 1.85 -5.95
N VAL A 120 -16.10 0.90 -5.06
CA VAL A 120 -15.76 -0.48 -5.42
C VAL A 120 -16.89 -1.39 -4.92
N LEU A 121 -17.39 -2.24 -5.81
CA LEU A 121 -18.37 -3.28 -5.46
C LEU A 121 -17.66 -4.62 -5.38
N ASN A 122 -17.46 -5.10 -4.15
CA ASN A 122 -16.77 -6.36 -3.88
C ASN A 122 -17.76 -7.53 -3.81
N GLN A 123 -17.28 -8.73 -4.17
CA GLN A 123 -18.02 -9.97 -3.94
C GLN A 123 -18.17 -10.22 -2.43
N TRP A 124 -19.37 -10.63 -2.00
CA TRP A 124 -19.63 -11.11 -0.65
C TRP A 124 -18.98 -12.48 -0.39
N THR A 125 -18.45 -12.69 0.81
CA THR A 125 -17.98 -14.00 1.27
C THR A 125 -18.37 -14.23 2.72
N GLU A 126 -18.82 -15.45 3.02
CA GLU A 126 -19.07 -15.92 4.39
C GLU A 126 -17.75 -16.23 5.11
N GLY A 127 -17.77 -16.16 6.45
CA GLY A 127 -16.69 -16.63 7.31
C GLY A 127 -16.59 -15.90 8.65
N THR A 128 -15.81 -16.46 9.58
CA THR A 128 -15.51 -15.88 10.89
C THR A 128 -14.13 -15.25 10.88
N SER A 129 -14.01 -14.03 11.40
CA SER A 129 -12.71 -13.34 11.49
C SER A 129 -11.69 -14.15 12.30
N TYR A 130 -10.46 -14.25 11.82
CA TYR A 130 -9.38 -14.91 12.56
C TYR A 130 -9.08 -14.21 13.89
N HIS A 131 -9.42 -12.92 14.01
CA HIS A 131 -9.33 -12.21 15.28
C HIS A 131 -10.13 -12.90 16.41
N THR A 132 -11.27 -13.54 16.11
CA THR A 132 -12.08 -14.26 17.09
C THR A 132 -11.32 -15.42 17.73
N ASP A 133 -10.45 -16.11 16.98
CA ASP A 133 -9.59 -17.16 17.53
C ASP A 133 -8.58 -16.57 18.53
N LEU A 134 -7.98 -15.42 18.19
CA LEU A 134 -7.01 -14.76 19.05
C LEU A 134 -7.66 -14.20 20.32
N ASP A 135 -8.85 -13.61 20.21
CA ASP A 135 -9.59 -13.13 21.38
C ASP A 135 -9.94 -14.27 22.34
N ARG A 136 -10.38 -15.42 21.80
CA ARG A 136 -10.64 -16.63 22.60
C ARG A 136 -9.38 -17.10 23.35
N LEU A 137 -8.23 -17.18 22.67
CA LEU A 137 -6.97 -17.57 23.29
C LEU A 137 -6.50 -16.55 24.34
N GLY A 138 -6.67 -15.25 24.06
CA GLY A 138 -6.30 -14.16 24.96
C GLY A 138 -7.12 -14.14 26.26
N LYS A 139 -8.36 -14.63 26.21
CA LYS A 139 -9.27 -14.80 27.36
C LYS A 139 -9.04 -16.11 28.15
N GLY A 140 -7.97 -16.85 27.85
CA GLY A 140 -7.60 -18.07 28.56
C GLY A 140 -8.12 -19.36 27.92
N GLY A 141 -8.66 -19.31 26.71
CA GLY A 141 -9.01 -20.49 25.95
C GLY A 141 -7.80 -21.39 25.69
N SER A 142 -7.99 -22.71 25.72
CA SER A 142 -6.94 -23.67 25.41
C SER A 142 -6.53 -23.62 23.94
N LEU A 143 -5.25 -23.84 23.66
CA LEU A 143 -4.74 -23.95 22.30
C LEU A 143 -5.23 -25.26 21.67
N GLN A 144 -5.97 -25.16 20.57
CA GLN A 144 -6.56 -26.28 19.85
C GLN A 144 -5.69 -26.72 18.68
N ALA A 145 -5.92 -27.93 18.18
CA ALA A 145 -5.30 -28.42 16.96
C ALA A 145 -5.63 -27.52 15.75
N LEU A 146 -6.87 -27.00 15.71
CA LEU A 146 -7.33 -26.12 14.65
C LEU A 146 -6.56 -24.80 14.59
N ASP A 147 -6.23 -24.19 15.74
CA ASP A 147 -5.44 -22.94 15.78
C ASP A 147 -4.07 -23.10 15.11
N ARG A 148 -3.42 -24.24 15.40
CA ARG A 148 -2.12 -24.60 14.80
C ARG A 148 -2.28 -24.83 13.30
N GLN A 149 -3.32 -25.56 12.90
CA GLN A 149 -3.60 -25.83 11.49
C GLN A 149 -3.83 -24.53 10.72
N ARG A 150 -4.59 -23.58 11.28
CA ARG A 150 -4.87 -22.26 10.71
C ARG A 150 -3.59 -21.45 10.55
N ALA A 151 -2.77 -21.33 11.59
CA ALA A 151 -1.48 -20.62 11.50
C ALA A 151 -0.55 -21.22 10.42
N VAL A 152 -0.42 -22.55 10.35
CA VAL A 152 0.35 -23.25 9.31
C VAL A 152 -0.21 -22.97 7.92
N THR A 153 -1.54 -22.97 7.78
CA THR A 153 -2.23 -22.75 6.51
C THR A 153 -2.00 -21.34 5.99
N LEU A 154 -2.08 -20.34 6.88
CA LEU A 154 -1.82 -18.94 6.55
C LEU A 154 -0.34 -18.71 6.17
N ALA A 155 0.61 -19.30 6.91
CA ALA A 155 2.03 -19.21 6.57
C ALA A 155 2.35 -19.85 5.21
N ARG A 156 1.78 -21.02 4.92
CA ARG A 156 1.89 -21.70 3.61
C ARG A 156 1.27 -20.89 2.48
N TYR A 157 0.13 -20.25 2.74
CA TYR A 157 -0.49 -19.35 1.77
C TYR A 157 0.43 -18.17 1.42
N LEU A 158 1.01 -17.51 2.43
CA LEU A 158 1.99 -16.45 2.19
C LEU A 158 3.18 -16.94 1.39
N ALA A 159 3.79 -18.08 1.77
CA ALA A 159 4.89 -18.67 1.02
C ALA A 159 4.53 -18.90 -0.46
N ARG A 160 3.31 -19.39 -0.73
CA ARG A 160 2.82 -19.62 -2.11
C ARG A 160 2.69 -18.31 -2.90
N ILE A 161 2.08 -17.27 -2.33
CA ILE A 161 1.91 -16.00 -3.07
C ILE A 161 3.25 -15.28 -3.22
N HIS A 162 4.12 -15.30 -2.20
CA HIS A 162 5.44 -14.67 -2.23
C HIS A 162 6.42 -15.32 -3.22
N ALA A 163 6.19 -16.58 -3.60
CA ALA A 163 6.95 -17.25 -4.66
C ALA A 163 6.75 -16.60 -6.04
N LYS A 164 5.63 -15.90 -6.26
CA LYS A 164 5.41 -15.12 -7.49
C LYS A 164 6.24 -13.84 -7.42
N LYS A 165 7.35 -13.80 -8.14
CA LYS A 165 8.25 -12.64 -8.22
C LYS A 165 7.94 -11.74 -9.42
N ARG A 166 8.34 -10.46 -9.31
CA ARG A 166 8.34 -9.50 -10.43
C ARG A 166 9.69 -8.80 -10.51
N ARG A 167 10.22 -8.67 -11.73
CA ARG A 167 11.47 -7.92 -11.98
C ARG A 167 11.12 -6.47 -12.32
N ASP A 168 11.14 -5.62 -11.30
CA ASP A 168 10.82 -4.19 -11.44
C ASP A 168 11.51 -3.40 -10.31
N ALA A 169 12.74 -2.93 -10.58
CA ALA A 169 13.58 -2.29 -9.58
C ALA A 169 12.99 -0.97 -9.07
N ASP A 170 12.32 -0.22 -9.95
CA ASP A 170 11.72 1.06 -9.61
C ASP A 170 10.46 0.87 -8.77
N LEU A 171 9.64 -0.14 -9.09
CA LEU A 171 8.51 -0.51 -8.25
C LEU A 171 8.96 -0.95 -6.87
N TYR A 172 10.01 -1.76 -6.72
CA TYR A 172 10.53 -2.12 -5.40
C TYR A 172 10.95 -0.90 -4.58
N LYS A 173 11.72 0.01 -5.19
CA LYS A 173 12.12 1.27 -4.55
C LYS A 173 10.92 2.13 -4.18
N ARG A 174 9.89 2.17 -5.04
CA ARG A 174 8.62 2.84 -4.73
C ARG A 174 7.95 2.25 -3.49
N ARG A 175 7.83 0.92 -3.39
CA ARG A 175 7.20 0.27 -2.23
C ARG A 175 7.93 0.59 -0.93
N LEU A 176 9.26 0.67 -0.95
CA LEU A 176 10.04 1.13 0.19
C LEU A 176 9.82 2.62 0.51
N ARG A 177 9.65 3.49 -0.50
CA ARG A 177 9.28 4.89 -0.27
C ARG A 177 7.89 5.00 0.36
N GLU A 178 6.92 4.22 -0.11
CA GLU A 178 5.56 4.21 0.42
C GLU A 178 5.50 3.69 1.86
N LEU A 179 6.30 2.68 2.23
CA LEU A 179 6.42 2.25 3.63
C LEU A 179 6.83 3.40 4.56
N ILE A 180 7.73 4.28 4.11
CA ILE A 180 8.16 5.42 4.93
C ILE A 180 7.15 6.56 4.84
N GLY A 181 6.83 7.03 3.63
CA GLY A 181 6.22 8.34 3.41
C GLY A 181 4.75 8.34 3.00
N HIS A 182 4.08 7.19 2.84
CA HIS A 182 2.65 7.18 2.56
C HIS A 182 1.86 7.61 3.81
N GLY A 183 0.75 8.33 3.61
CA GLY A 183 -0.12 8.84 4.68
C GLY A 183 -0.84 7.76 5.50
N GLU A 184 -0.70 6.49 5.13
CA GLU A 184 -1.20 5.33 5.87
C GLU A 184 -0.07 4.39 6.31
N CYS A 185 1.18 4.81 6.17
CA CYS A 185 2.38 4.10 6.59
C CYS A 185 3.14 4.95 7.62
N ILE A 186 4.45 4.77 7.78
CA ILE A 186 5.19 5.29 8.95
C ILE A 186 4.96 6.78 9.21
N MET A 187 5.19 7.68 8.24
CA MET A 187 4.97 9.13 8.42
C MET A 187 3.51 9.48 8.70
N GLY A 188 2.56 8.86 7.99
CA GLY A 188 1.14 9.09 8.27
C GLY A 188 0.71 8.57 9.64
N LEU A 189 1.33 7.48 10.12
CA LEU A 189 1.12 6.96 11.45
C LEU A 189 1.65 7.93 12.50
N THR A 190 2.90 8.36 12.39
CA THR A 190 3.51 9.27 13.36
C THR A 190 2.80 10.62 13.41
N ASP A 191 2.36 11.16 12.27
CA ASP A 191 1.51 12.36 12.19
C ASP A 191 0.15 12.19 12.91
N SER A 192 -0.35 10.96 13.04
CA SER A 192 -1.63 10.68 13.70
C SER A 192 -1.54 10.58 15.24
N TYR A 193 -0.32 10.50 15.80
CA TYR A 193 -0.14 10.51 17.26
C TYR A 193 -0.35 11.92 17.81
N PRO A 194 -0.94 12.08 19.01
CA PRO A 194 -1.00 13.38 19.67
C PRO A 194 0.41 13.84 20.05
N GLU A 195 0.57 15.15 20.26
CA GLU A 195 1.85 15.79 20.64
C GLU A 195 2.58 15.06 21.77
N ARG A 196 1.80 14.55 22.73
CA ARG A 196 2.28 13.65 23.76
C ARG A 196 1.25 12.61 24.16
N CYS A 197 1.66 11.35 24.21
CA CYS A 197 0.89 10.23 24.78
C CYS A 197 1.76 9.48 25.79
N GLY A 198 1.72 9.89 27.05
CA GLY A 198 2.58 9.33 28.10
C GLY A 198 4.07 9.57 27.81
N PHE A 199 4.81 8.49 27.54
CA PHE A 199 6.24 8.54 27.16
C PHE A 199 6.46 8.76 25.66
N ILE A 200 5.41 8.64 24.84
CA ILE A 200 5.49 8.80 23.38
C ILE A 200 5.47 10.29 23.09
N THR A 201 6.57 10.80 22.56
CA THR A 201 6.79 12.20 22.17
C THR A 201 7.13 12.29 20.70
N HIS A 202 7.01 13.49 20.10
CA HIS A 202 7.48 13.73 18.73
C HIS A 202 8.95 13.37 18.51
N ASP A 203 9.83 13.62 19.50
CA ASP A 203 11.25 13.23 19.39
C ASP A 203 11.44 11.71 19.30
N LEU A 204 10.64 10.93 20.04
CA LEU A 204 10.66 9.47 19.96
C LEU A 204 10.16 9.00 18.58
N LEU A 205 9.05 9.58 18.09
CA LEU A 205 8.50 9.23 16.78
C LEU A 205 9.48 9.57 15.65
N ARG A 206 10.12 10.76 15.70
CA ARG A 206 11.20 11.14 14.76
C ARG A 206 12.35 10.14 14.78
N THR A 207 12.76 9.67 15.97
CA THR A 207 13.84 8.68 16.10
C THR A 207 13.48 7.36 15.40
N VAL A 208 12.22 6.93 15.50
CA VAL A 208 11.71 5.75 14.78
C VAL A 208 11.71 5.98 13.26
N GLU A 209 11.26 7.15 12.80
CA GLU A 209 11.29 7.50 11.36
C GLU A 209 12.71 7.50 10.80
N ASP A 210 13.66 8.14 11.49
CA ASP A 210 15.06 8.20 11.08
C ASP A 210 15.66 6.80 10.95
N ALA A 211 15.38 5.92 11.92
CA ALA A 211 15.80 4.53 11.88
C ALA A 211 15.17 3.77 10.70
N CYS A 212 13.87 3.93 10.46
CA CYS A 212 13.20 3.32 9.32
C CYS A 212 13.77 3.83 7.98
N ASN A 213 14.13 5.11 7.88
CA ASN A 213 14.76 5.67 6.68
C ASN A 213 16.18 5.12 6.44
N ARG A 214 16.96 4.88 7.50
CA ARG A 214 18.25 4.15 7.39
C ARG A 214 18.03 2.74 6.85
N TRP A 215 17.02 2.03 7.36
CA TRP A 215 16.61 0.73 6.83
C TRP A 215 16.18 0.78 5.36
N ARG A 216 15.42 1.80 4.95
CA ARG A 216 15.04 2.01 3.55
C ARG A 216 16.26 2.04 2.63
N TRP A 217 17.32 2.74 3.03
CA TRP A 217 18.59 2.77 2.28
C TRP A 217 19.29 1.40 2.25
N ARG A 218 19.28 0.67 3.36
CA ARG A 218 19.83 -0.69 3.43
C ARG A 218 19.10 -1.67 2.51
N LEU A 219 17.78 -1.55 2.38
CA LEU A 219 16.96 -2.44 1.57
C LEU A 219 16.91 -2.03 0.09
N ARG A 220 17.18 -0.76 -0.23
CA ARG A 220 16.91 -0.12 -1.53
C ARG A 220 17.23 -0.96 -2.77
N ASP A 221 18.37 -1.66 -2.77
CA ASP A 221 18.88 -2.37 -3.94
C ASP A 221 18.61 -3.90 -3.89
N LYS A 222 17.89 -4.40 -2.88
CA LYS A 222 17.39 -5.80 -2.80
C LYS A 222 16.19 -6.04 -3.73
N THR A 223 16.26 -5.58 -4.99
CA THR A 223 15.12 -5.53 -5.92
C THR A 223 14.62 -6.92 -6.35
N ASN A 224 15.43 -7.97 -6.18
CA ASN A 224 15.03 -9.37 -6.39
C ASN A 224 13.95 -9.84 -5.41
N ARG A 225 13.74 -9.10 -4.31
CA ARG A 225 12.74 -9.46 -3.30
C ARG A 225 11.31 -9.05 -3.65
N LEU A 226 11.11 -8.24 -4.70
CA LEU A 226 9.78 -7.82 -5.13
C LEU A 226 8.89 -9.03 -5.46
N SER A 227 7.89 -9.24 -4.62
CA SER A 227 7.02 -10.40 -4.62
C SER A 227 5.56 -9.98 -4.63
N GLN A 228 4.68 -10.87 -5.09
CA GLN A 228 3.27 -10.68 -4.88
C GLN A 228 3.00 -10.74 -3.37
N VAL A 229 2.31 -9.75 -2.81
CA VAL A 229 1.98 -9.65 -1.37
C VAL A 229 0.49 -9.34 -1.19
N HIS A 230 -0.06 -9.60 -0.02
CA HIS A 230 -1.33 -9.02 0.40
C HIS A 230 -1.16 -7.53 0.75
N GLY A 231 -0.10 -7.18 1.49
CA GLY A 231 0.22 -5.83 1.94
C GLY A 231 -0.52 -5.41 3.22
N ASP A 232 -1.42 -6.23 3.74
CA ASP A 232 -2.16 -5.96 4.99
C ASP A 232 -2.70 -7.25 5.64
N PHE A 233 -1.85 -8.27 5.68
CA PHE A 233 -2.25 -9.62 6.08
C PHE A 233 -2.32 -9.79 7.61
N HIS A 234 -3.38 -9.27 8.22
CA HIS A 234 -3.62 -9.36 9.66
C HIS A 234 -4.94 -10.09 10.00
N PRO A 235 -5.16 -10.52 11.27
CA PRO A 235 -6.31 -11.37 11.62
C PRO A 235 -7.70 -10.83 11.26
N TYR A 236 -7.88 -9.51 11.25
CA TYR A 236 -9.16 -8.90 10.85
C TYR A 236 -9.46 -9.03 9.35
N ASN A 237 -8.44 -9.20 8.50
CA ASN A 237 -8.56 -9.35 7.04
C ASN A 237 -8.61 -10.82 6.60
N VAL A 238 -8.70 -11.75 7.54
CA VAL A 238 -8.78 -13.19 7.27
C VAL A 238 -10.10 -13.71 7.81
N LEU A 239 -10.93 -14.27 6.93
CA LEU A 239 -12.19 -14.92 7.28
C LEU A 239 -12.07 -16.42 7.10
N PHE A 240 -12.09 -17.17 8.20
CA PHE A 240 -12.14 -18.63 8.15
C PHE A 240 -13.57 -19.11 7.91
N ARG A 241 -13.72 -20.01 6.94
CA ARG A 241 -14.94 -20.75 6.66
C ARG A 241 -14.89 -22.05 7.49
N THR A 242 -14.99 -23.21 6.85
CA THR A 242 -14.89 -24.49 7.55
C THR A 242 -13.43 -24.90 7.77
N GLY A 243 -13.07 -25.22 9.02
CA GLY A 243 -11.71 -25.66 9.35
C GLY A 243 -10.67 -24.58 9.06
N ALA A 244 -9.70 -24.90 8.19
CA ALA A 244 -8.63 -24.00 7.78
C ALA A 244 -8.84 -23.39 6.38
N ASP A 245 -9.99 -23.61 5.74
CA ASP A 245 -10.37 -22.90 4.52
C ASP A 245 -10.71 -21.44 4.86
N PHE A 246 -10.22 -20.49 4.06
CA PHE A 246 -10.35 -19.07 4.37
C PHE A 246 -10.49 -18.20 3.12
N ALA A 247 -10.94 -16.97 3.33
CA ALA A 247 -10.90 -15.88 2.38
C ALA A 247 -10.04 -14.74 2.97
N VAL A 248 -9.46 -13.93 2.10
CA VAL A 248 -8.74 -12.71 2.48
C VAL A 248 -9.50 -11.49 1.98
N LEU A 249 -9.46 -10.43 2.76
CA LEU A 249 -10.13 -9.16 2.49
C LEU A 249 -9.09 -8.03 2.44
N ASP A 250 -9.47 -6.91 1.84
CA ASP A 250 -8.73 -5.65 1.91
C ASP A 250 -7.24 -5.74 1.51
N ARG A 251 -7.02 -5.84 0.19
CA ARG A 251 -5.69 -5.76 -0.42
C ARG A 251 -5.39 -4.35 -0.96
N SER A 252 -5.90 -3.32 -0.28
CA SER A 252 -5.88 -1.93 -0.75
C SER A 252 -4.48 -1.35 -0.92
N ARG A 253 -3.48 -1.86 -0.20
CA ARG A 253 -2.09 -1.39 -0.27
C ARG A 253 -1.34 -1.83 -1.52
N GLY A 254 -1.96 -2.61 -2.41
CA GLY A 254 -1.40 -2.99 -3.71
C GLY A 254 -0.77 -4.38 -3.73
N GLU A 255 -0.48 -4.87 -4.94
CA GLU A 255 -0.22 -6.29 -5.15
C GLU A 255 1.25 -6.73 -5.09
N TRP A 256 2.21 -5.79 -5.17
CA TRP A 256 3.64 -6.08 -5.19
C TRP A 256 4.35 -5.38 -4.05
N GLY A 257 5.24 -6.10 -3.37
CA GLY A 257 5.95 -5.57 -2.20
C GLY A 257 7.01 -6.52 -1.66
N GLU A 258 7.40 -6.27 -0.42
CA GLU A 258 8.37 -7.07 0.32
C GLU A 258 7.63 -8.13 1.15
N PRO A 259 7.98 -9.44 1.02
CA PRO A 259 7.38 -10.52 1.80
C PRO A 259 7.30 -10.30 3.31
N ALA A 260 8.27 -9.58 3.89
CA ALA A 260 8.28 -9.31 5.32
C ALA A 260 7.08 -8.48 5.79
N ASP A 261 6.44 -7.70 4.92
CA ASP A 261 5.24 -6.95 5.26
C ASP A 261 4.13 -7.87 5.78
N ASP A 262 3.76 -8.89 5.02
CA ASP A 262 2.68 -9.82 5.39
C ASP A 262 3.04 -10.70 6.59
N VAL A 263 4.29 -11.15 6.67
CA VAL A 263 4.75 -12.00 7.79
C VAL A 263 4.72 -11.21 9.11
N THR A 264 5.17 -9.96 9.08
CA THR A 264 5.16 -9.09 10.28
C THR A 264 3.76 -8.60 10.63
N ALA A 265 2.91 -8.33 9.64
CA ALA A 265 1.50 -7.95 9.85
C ALA A 265 0.71 -9.00 10.63
N MET A 266 0.91 -10.29 10.33
CA MET A 266 0.28 -11.37 11.09
C MET A 266 0.93 -11.54 12.46
N THR A 267 2.26 -11.60 12.50
CA THR A 267 2.97 -12.04 13.72
C THR A 267 3.04 -10.97 14.81
N ILE A 268 2.95 -9.68 14.46
CA ILE A 268 2.79 -8.61 15.46
C ILE A 268 1.48 -8.78 16.26
N ASN A 269 0.42 -9.35 15.65
CA ASN A 269 -0.86 -9.50 16.32
C ASN A 269 -0.80 -10.62 17.37
N TYR A 270 -0.05 -11.70 17.12
CA TYR A 270 0.24 -12.69 18.17
C TYR A 270 1.03 -12.08 19.33
N LEU A 271 2.02 -11.23 19.03
CA LEU A 271 2.78 -10.50 20.05
C LEU A 271 1.86 -9.58 20.86
N LEU A 272 1.08 -8.74 20.18
CA LEU A 272 0.13 -7.81 20.82
C LEU A 272 -0.85 -8.54 21.73
N SER A 273 -1.52 -9.59 21.23
CA SER A 273 -2.48 -10.36 22.04
C SER A 273 -1.81 -10.98 23.26
N SER A 274 -0.58 -11.49 23.13
CA SER A 274 0.18 -12.02 24.26
C SER A 274 0.61 -10.96 25.27
N LEU A 275 1.01 -9.77 24.80
CA LEU A 275 1.34 -8.64 25.64
C LEU A 275 0.11 -8.18 26.43
N ILE A 276 -1.04 -8.05 25.78
CA ILE A 276 -2.31 -7.68 26.44
C ILE A 276 -2.66 -8.69 27.54
N SER A 277 -2.55 -10.00 27.26
CA SER A 277 -2.94 -11.04 28.22
C SER A 277 -1.92 -11.24 29.34
N TRP A 278 -0.62 -11.12 29.05
CA TRP A 278 0.43 -11.63 29.95
C TRP A 278 1.70 -10.76 30.06
N GLY A 279 1.75 -9.61 29.40
CA GLY A 279 2.90 -8.68 29.43
C GLY A 279 4.16 -9.18 28.69
N LYS A 280 4.14 -10.39 28.12
CA LYS A 280 5.22 -10.98 27.32
C LYS A 280 4.69 -12.02 26.34
N LEU A 281 5.45 -12.35 25.30
CA LEU A 281 5.14 -13.46 24.40
C LEU A 281 5.28 -14.78 25.17
N LYS A 282 4.18 -15.49 25.39
CA LYS A 282 4.17 -16.80 26.07
C LYS A 282 2.96 -17.64 25.66
N GLY A 283 2.97 -18.92 26.04
CA GLY A 283 1.79 -19.78 25.96
C GLY A 283 1.28 -19.98 24.52
N PRO A 284 -0.04 -19.97 24.28
CA PRO A 284 -0.61 -20.19 22.95
C PRO A 284 -0.03 -19.25 21.86
N PHE A 285 0.15 -17.97 22.16
CA PHE A 285 0.64 -17.01 21.18
C PHE A 285 2.12 -17.20 20.86
N GLU A 286 2.95 -17.60 21.81
CA GLU A 286 4.35 -17.95 21.52
C GLU A 286 4.44 -19.14 20.56
N VAL A 287 3.59 -20.15 20.79
CA VAL A 287 3.50 -21.33 19.93
C VAL A 287 3.06 -20.94 18.52
N LEU A 288 2.00 -20.15 18.37
CA LEU A 288 1.52 -19.71 17.06
C LEU A 288 2.54 -18.80 16.35
N PHE A 289 3.21 -17.91 17.09
CA PHE A 289 4.25 -17.03 16.57
C PHE A 289 5.40 -17.83 15.96
N ARG A 290 6.00 -18.75 16.74
CA ARG A 290 7.11 -19.59 16.27
C ARG A 290 6.68 -20.48 15.11
N LEU A 291 5.53 -21.15 15.24
CA LEU A 291 5.00 -22.04 14.21
C LEU A 291 4.79 -21.31 12.88
N PHE A 292 4.32 -20.06 12.90
CA PHE A 292 4.12 -19.27 11.69
C PHE A 292 5.44 -18.94 11.01
N TRP A 293 6.44 -18.46 11.76
CA TRP A 293 7.78 -18.15 11.24
C TRP A 293 8.49 -19.38 10.71
N ASP A 294 8.53 -20.47 11.48
CA ASP A 294 9.17 -21.73 11.10
C ASP A 294 8.52 -22.29 9.83
N THR A 295 7.19 -22.37 9.80
CA THR A 295 6.45 -22.85 8.61
C THR A 295 6.72 -21.98 7.39
N TYR A 296 6.71 -20.64 7.55
CA TYR A 296 6.94 -19.73 6.44
C TYR A 296 8.36 -19.91 5.86
N ILE A 297 9.38 -19.93 6.72
CA ILE A 297 10.78 -20.09 6.29
C ILE A 297 11.00 -21.46 5.65
N ASP A 298 10.49 -22.52 6.26
CA ASP A 298 10.66 -23.89 5.74
C ASP A 298 10.02 -24.07 4.36
N VAL A 299 8.81 -23.52 4.16
CA VAL A 299 8.06 -23.69 2.91
C VAL A 299 8.54 -22.75 1.81
N SER A 300 8.92 -21.51 2.16
CA SER A 300 9.37 -20.51 1.18
C SER A 300 10.85 -20.61 0.83
N GLY A 301 11.68 -21.11 1.74
CA GLY A 301 13.13 -21.02 1.68
C GLY A 301 13.69 -19.60 1.87
N ASP A 302 12.85 -18.59 2.12
CA ASP A 302 13.25 -17.18 2.24
C ASP A 302 13.82 -16.86 3.62
N LYS A 303 15.06 -17.27 3.87
CA LYS A 303 15.77 -16.96 5.13
C LYS A 303 16.03 -15.46 5.30
N GLU A 304 16.19 -14.74 4.19
CA GLU A 304 16.44 -13.30 4.14
C GLU A 304 15.26 -12.45 4.64
N VAL A 305 14.04 -12.99 4.75
CA VAL A 305 12.88 -12.26 5.30
C VAL A 305 13.16 -11.72 6.72
N SER A 306 13.98 -12.43 7.50
CA SER A 306 14.44 -11.99 8.82
C SER A 306 15.32 -10.75 8.75
N GLU A 307 16.06 -10.55 7.66
CA GLU A 307 16.95 -9.41 7.44
C GLU A 307 16.21 -8.18 6.92
N THR A 308 14.94 -8.30 6.53
CA THR A 308 14.14 -7.18 6.00
C THR A 308 12.97 -6.79 6.90
N ALA A 309 12.65 -7.60 7.91
CA ALA A 309 11.46 -7.45 8.75
C ALA A 309 11.42 -6.19 9.63
N ALA A 310 12.57 -5.65 10.06
CA ALA A 310 12.62 -4.58 11.06
C ALA A 310 11.75 -3.33 10.74
N PRO A 311 11.86 -2.67 9.58
CA PRO A 311 11.01 -1.51 9.27
C PRO A 311 9.53 -1.86 9.13
N PHE A 312 9.19 -3.10 8.77
CA PHE A 312 7.79 -3.54 8.73
C PHE A 312 7.25 -3.80 10.13
N PHE A 313 8.03 -4.42 11.02
CA PHE A 313 7.68 -4.52 12.43
C PHE A 313 7.54 -3.14 13.09
N ALA A 314 8.38 -2.17 12.73
CA ALA A 314 8.23 -0.79 13.20
C ALA A 314 6.90 -0.18 12.74
N PHE A 315 6.60 -0.28 11.45
CA PHE A 315 5.32 0.16 10.90
C PHE A 315 4.13 -0.51 11.61
N ARG A 316 4.12 -1.84 11.69
CA ARG A 316 3.02 -2.59 12.32
C ARG A 316 2.94 -2.34 13.82
N GLY A 317 4.06 -2.12 14.48
CA GLY A 317 4.18 -1.71 15.88
C GLY A 317 3.53 -0.35 16.15
N LEU A 318 3.79 0.64 15.30
CA LEU A 318 3.13 1.94 15.36
C LEU A 318 1.61 1.82 15.16
N VAL A 319 1.13 0.93 14.28
CA VAL A 319 -0.32 0.68 14.16
C VAL A 319 -0.90 0.17 15.48
N VAL A 320 -0.34 -0.91 16.02
CA VAL A 320 -0.90 -1.55 17.23
C VAL A 320 -0.67 -0.75 18.51
N ALA A 321 0.31 0.15 18.51
CA ALA A 321 0.58 1.08 19.60
C ALA A 321 -0.11 2.45 19.43
N SER A 322 -0.97 2.63 18.42
CA SER A 322 -1.65 3.91 18.17
C SER A 322 -2.73 4.19 19.23
N PRO A 323 -2.80 5.39 19.81
CA PRO A 323 -3.90 5.76 20.71
C PRO A 323 -5.22 5.94 19.97
N LEU A 324 -5.20 6.18 18.65
CA LEU A 324 -6.40 6.32 17.83
C LEU A 324 -7.11 4.97 17.62
N TRP A 325 -6.37 3.94 17.21
CA TRP A 325 -6.95 2.61 16.96
C TRP A 325 -7.10 1.76 18.22
N TYR A 326 -6.20 1.95 19.19
CA TYR A 326 -6.21 1.18 20.44
C TYR A 326 -6.34 2.09 21.66
N PRO A 327 -7.41 2.88 21.82
CA PRO A 327 -7.51 3.92 22.87
C PRO A 327 -7.45 3.36 24.29
N LYS A 328 -7.83 2.09 24.48
CA LYS A 328 -7.85 1.41 25.78
C LYS A 328 -6.56 0.64 26.10
N LEU A 329 -5.56 0.63 25.21
CA LEU A 329 -4.31 -0.07 25.42
C LEU A 329 -3.46 0.65 26.49
N SER A 330 -3.03 -0.10 27.51
CA SER A 330 -2.28 0.46 28.64
C SER A 330 -0.91 1.00 28.24
N MET A 331 -0.40 1.94 29.03
CA MET A 331 0.93 2.54 28.78
C MET A 331 2.07 1.53 28.90
N ASP A 332 1.93 0.49 29.73
CA ASP A 332 2.97 -0.54 29.88
C ASP A 332 3.09 -1.42 28.63
N ILE A 333 1.95 -1.76 28.00
CA ILE A 333 1.96 -2.49 26.73
C ILE A 333 2.51 -1.61 25.61
N ARG A 334 2.13 -0.32 25.55
CA ARG A 334 2.74 0.62 24.59
C ARG A 334 4.25 0.73 24.80
N ARG A 335 4.72 0.79 26.05
CA ARG A 335 6.16 0.84 26.36
C ARG A 335 6.88 -0.40 25.86
N SER A 336 6.29 -1.58 26.04
CA SER A 336 6.83 -2.84 25.53
C SER A 336 6.89 -2.88 24.00
N LEU A 337 5.86 -2.34 23.34
CA LEU A 337 5.82 -2.23 21.87
C LEU A 337 6.86 -1.22 21.34
N PHE A 338 7.02 -0.06 21.97
CA PHE A 338 8.04 0.91 21.55
C PHE A 338 9.46 0.40 21.78
N ARG A 339 9.73 -0.28 22.91
CA ARG A 339 11.00 -0.98 23.13
C ARG A 339 11.25 -2.02 22.03
N PHE A 340 10.22 -2.78 21.66
CA PHE A 340 10.30 -3.74 20.56
C PHE A 340 10.66 -3.06 19.24
N ILE A 341 10.01 -1.93 18.90
CA ILE A 341 10.29 -1.13 17.69
C ILE A 341 11.74 -0.64 17.69
N GLU A 342 12.22 -0.03 18.78
CA GLU A 342 13.59 0.49 18.87
C GLU A 342 14.62 -0.64 18.74
N ASN A 343 14.44 -1.74 19.48
CA ASN A 343 15.40 -2.85 19.50
C ASN A 343 15.41 -3.65 18.19
N VAL A 344 14.26 -3.81 17.51
CA VAL A 344 14.23 -4.49 16.20
C VAL A 344 14.87 -3.63 15.12
N LEU A 345 14.72 -2.31 15.18
CA LEU A 345 15.37 -1.38 14.25
C LEU A 345 16.88 -1.27 14.48
N ASP A 346 17.37 -1.46 15.70
CA ASP A 346 18.80 -1.46 16.01
C ASP A 346 19.51 -2.78 15.65
N SER A 347 18.75 -3.87 15.49
CA SER A 347 19.32 -5.19 15.21
C SER A 347 19.64 -5.39 13.73
N PRO A 348 20.75 -6.07 13.37
CA PRO A 348 21.08 -6.33 11.96
C PRO A 348 20.06 -7.25 11.27
N ARG A 349 19.36 -8.10 12.02
CA ARG A 349 18.26 -8.95 11.54
C ARG A 349 17.33 -9.27 12.72
N PHE A 350 16.09 -9.65 12.40
CA PHE A 350 15.12 -10.10 13.38
C PHE A 350 15.31 -11.58 13.71
N GLU A 351 15.26 -11.93 15.00
CA GLU A 351 15.35 -13.32 15.49
C GLU A 351 14.01 -13.77 16.10
N PRO A 352 13.21 -14.60 15.38
CA PRO A 352 11.90 -15.05 15.87
C PRO A 352 11.92 -15.80 17.21
N THR A 353 13.07 -16.35 17.60
CA THR A 353 13.24 -17.08 18.87
C THR A 353 13.52 -16.16 20.06
N ARG A 354 13.84 -14.89 19.81
CA ARG A 354 14.28 -13.91 20.83
C ARG A 354 13.30 -12.74 21.01
N VAL A 355 12.04 -12.88 20.56
CA VAL A 355 11.01 -11.80 20.58
C VAL A 355 10.93 -11.07 21.92
N ASN A 356 10.91 -11.82 23.02
CA ASN A 356 10.80 -11.25 24.37
C ASN A 356 11.99 -10.35 24.74
N GLU A 357 13.17 -10.58 24.19
CA GLU A 357 14.35 -9.74 24.45
C GLU A 357 14.19 -8.35 23.83
N TYR A 358 13.52 -8.26 22.67
CA TYR A 358 13.22 -6.99 22.03
C TYR A 358 12.19 -6.15 22.82
N CYS A 359 11.27 -6.78 23.56
CA CYS A 359 10.30 -6.05 24.39
C CYS A 359 10.91 -5.42 25.65
N GLY A 360 12.16 -5.77 25.98
CA GLY A 360 12.83 -5.38 27.22
C GLY A 360 12.42 -6.24 28.42
N ARG A 361 13.11 -6.03 29.55
CA ARG A 361 12.74 -6.64 30.84
C ARG A 361 11.54 -5.93 31.48
#